data_AF-K9DS39-F1
#
_entry.id   AF-K9DS39-F1
#
_cell.length_a   1.000
_cell.length_b   1.000
_cell.length_c   1.000
_cell.angle_alpha   90.00
_cell.angle_beta   90.00
_cell.angle_gamma   90.00
#
_symmetry.space_group_name_H-M   'P 1'
#
loop_
_entity.id
_entity.type
_entity.pdbx_description
1 polymer ?
#
loop_
_entity_poly.entity_id
_entity_poly.type
_entity_poly.pdbx_seq_one_letter_code
_entity_poly.pdbx_strand_id
1 'polypeptide(L)'
;MKRIITLFIFVLLVKNIAFCQNNEIEYYEYEVYTYDSIGTPILIEDPEYKVIATEDESTYGIKNRNGEIVIALGKYQSLSQVARGMIIAQKDGKAGIIDITERTLVPFIYDNMRSFSCCPDLAPVIKNGKQGFINRKGDITIPLEYDADPDLHLAYFYKPGLAILMKNGKYGVIDSCNNAIIPFKYSKIEWFSNQDCFIITNEKKWACFSFEGKPLSDFSDYIIISQSESSALPANNRLNVPIPITTSKHQKEYAYIDKSQHIIVPFGVYDYIEPFGLGRKAIVANKGRYGIIDEHGKLVLPLTYDLIERPSRYSDYANIFVATKGNKITILNEHANAIPTEGIVSYRYGNADLLVSDIHNKKGRVNYNGQLTIPFEYDTLFHFNDTTIIATKGNRYGLISRENQIIKPFEYRKIYQLTSDLVFINREGKAGIYDEEGKIKIPFEYDAIYDTFYNDFDPLKTKYIVIKEGKVGTIDIHNNIVIPIIYDGLSGWVEYGPDAHFVKNKGKYGLISHEGKIIIPIEYDYVDIPLAGVIRVRRNGKYGVISWKNEEILPCIYDNLIDDIPYSDLEEQEGKLAVLQNEIWSYYDLKGNLIRKNISIKEIMENYGNRFAWGEPSNEKDDFDIHQANKNY
;
A
#
# COMPACT_ATOMS: atom_id res chain seq x y z
N MET A 1 -6.88 -33.06 2.31
CA MET A 1 -6.91 -31.58 2.34
C MET A 1 -5.95 -31.11 3.43
N LYS A 2 -4.71 -30.78 3.07
CA LYS A 2 -3.71 -30.18 3.97
C LYS A 2 -4.02 -28.67 4.04
N ARG A 3 -4.26 -28.13 5.22
CA ARG A 3 -4.37 -26.68 5.44
C ARG A 3 -3.01 -26.17 5.93
N ILE A 4 -2.44 -25.26 5.15
CA ILE A 4 -1.24 -24.48 5.47
C ILE A 4 -1.63 -23.51 6.59
N ILE A 5 -0.92 -23.54 7.71
CA ILE A 5 -1.07 -22.59 8.81
C ILE A 5 -0.06 -21.48 8.57
N THR A 6 -0.55 -20.31 8.16
CA THR A 6 0.23 -19.10 7.94
C THR A 6 0.72 -18.56 9.27
N LEU A 7 2.04 -18.57 9.47
CA LEU A 7 2.73 -17.87 10.55
C LEU A 7 2.79 -16.38 10.16
N PHE A 8 2.05 -15.51 10.87
CA PHE A 8 2.21 -14.06 10.67
C PHE A 8 3.54 -13.61 11.29
N ILE A 9 4.56 -13.46 10.45
CA ILE A 9 5.73 -12.62 10.70
C ILE A 9 5.66 -11.52 9.64
N PHE A 10 5.59 -10.25 10.06
CA PHE A 10 5.81 -9.14 9.14
C PHE A 10 7.31 -9.10 8.85
N VAL A 11 7.72 -9.56 7.67
CA VAL A 11 9.10 -9.53 7.18
C VAL A 11 9.09 -8.83 5.83
N LEU A 12 9.83 -7.73 5.70
CA LEU A 12 10.16 -7.20 4.38
C LEU A 12 11.29 -8.07 3.79
N LEU A 13 11.05 -8.64 2.61
CA LEU A 13 12.03 -9.41 1.86
C LEU A 13 12.85 -8.45 0.99
N VAL A 14 14.17 -8.39 1.19
CA VAL A 14 15.08 -7.66 0.31
C VAL A 14 15.92 -8.67 -0.48
N LYS A 15 15.82 -8.63 -1.81
CA LYS A 15 16.56 -9.50 -2.73
C LYS A 15 17.91 -8.84 -3.06
N ASN A 16 19.01 -9.36 -2.53
CA ASN A 16 20.36 -8.95 -2.93
C ASN A 16 20.97 -10.01 -3.85
N ILE A 17 21.27 -9.63 -5.09
CA ILE A 17 21.99 -10.48 -6.06
C ILE A 17 23.44 -10.02 -6.07
N ALA A 18 24.36 -10.84 -5.53
CA ALA A 18 25.80 -10.64 -5.68
C ALA A 18 26.33 -11.65 -6.71
N PHE A 19 26.98 -11.15 -7.77
CA PHE A 19 27.65 -11.98 -8.77
C PHE A 19 29.10 -12.23 -8.36
N CYS A 20 29.46 -13.46 -7.97
CA CYS A 20 30.76 -14.06 -8.27
C CYS A 20 30.77 -15.59 -8.04
N GLN A 21 31.57 -16.30 -8.83
CA GLN A 21 31.61 -17.76 -8.96
C GLN A 21 31.91 -18.50 -7.65
N ASN A 22 30.94 -19.30 -7.16
CA ASN A 22 31.14 -20.57 -6.40
C ASN A 22 29.79 -21.13 -5.94
N ASN A 23 29.10 -22.01 -6.71
CA ASN A 23 27.88 -22.77 -6.31
C ASN A 23 27.13 -22.18 -5.08
N GLU A 24 26.71 -20.92 -5.17
CA GLU A 24 26.10 -20.25 -4.04
C GLU A 24 24.68 -20.80 -3.95
N ILE A 25 24.38 -21.48 -2.86
CA ILE A 25 23.00 -21.87 -2.54
C ILE A 25 22.22 -20.56 -2.50
N GLU A 26 21.23 -20.38 -3.37
CA GLU A 26 20.36 -19.21 -3.32
C GLU A 26 19.56 -19.25 -2.01
N TYR A 27 19.69 -18.19 -1.20
CA TYR A 27 18.99 -18.06 0.08
C TYR A 27 18.49 -16.63 0.30
N TYR A 28 17.43 -16.52 1.09
CA TYR A 28 16.86 -15.24 1.53
C TYR A 28 17.45 -14.85 2.89
N GLU A 29 17.66 -13.55 3.11
CA GLU A 29 18.12 -13.00 4.38
C GLU A 29 16.97 -12.34 5.13
N TYR A 30 16.86 -12.63 6.43
CA TYR A 30 15.90 -11.95 7.30
C TYR A 30 16.54 -10.70 7.93
N GLU A 31 15.82 -9.59 7.85
CA GLU A 31 16.14 -8.38 8.60
C GLU A 31 16.02 -8.63 10.11
N VAL A 32 16.91 -8.01 10.87
CA VAL A 32 16.96 -8.18 12.32
C VAL A 32 16.45 -6.92 12.98
N TYR A 33 15.48 -7.09 13.89
CA TYR A 33 14.86 -5.98 14.61
C TYR A 33 15.11 -6.10 16.12
N THR A 34 15.34 -4.96 16.76
CA THR A 34 15.18 -4.78 18.20
C THR A 34 13.90 -3.99 18.47
N TYR A 35 13.52 -3.81 19.73
CA TYR A 35 12.36 -2.99 20.11
C TYR A 35 12.78 -1.94 21.13
N ASP A 36 12.26 -0.72 20.99
CA ASP A 36 12.46 0.34 21.98
C ASP A 36 11.66 0.08 23.28
N SER A 37 11.77 0.99 24.26
CA SER A 37 11.09 0.86 25.55
C SER A 37 9.56 0.88 25.49
N ILE A 38 8.98 1.30 24.37
CA ILE A 38 7.52 1.36 24.15
C ILE A 38 7.04 0.30 23.15
N GLY A 39 7.94 -0.53 22.62
CA GLY A 39 7.64 -1.68 21.77
C GLY A 39 7.65 -1.37 20.28
N THR A 40 8.23 -0.25 19.84
CA THR A 40 8.42 0.07 18.42
C THR A 40 9.59 -0.75 17.86
N PRO A 41 9.43 -1.46 16.73
CA PRO A 41 10.55 -2.18 16.10
C PRO A 41 11.58 -1.19 15.53
N ILE A 42 12.86 -1.46 15.78
CA ILE A 42 14.01 -0.72 15.26
C ILE A 42 14.85 -1.71 14.46
N LEU A 43 15.06 -1.43 13.17
CA LEU A 43 15.93 -2.22 12.30
C LEU A 43 17.38 -2.11 12.79
N ILE A 44 18.06 -3.25 12.91
CA ILE A 44 19.50 -3.32 13.13
C ILE A 44 20.15 -3.39 11.75
N GLU A 45 20.79 -2.30 11.30
CA GLU A 45 21.36 -2.20 9.95
C GLU A 45 22.51 -3.21 9.71
N ASP A 46 23.34 -3.46 10.73
CA ASP A 46 24.48 -4.41 10.66
C ASP A 46 24.49 -5.37 11.87
N PRO A 47 23.61 -6.39 11.89
CA PRO A 47 23.54 -7.34 12.99
C PRO A 47 24.72 -8.32 12.92
N GLU A 48 25.22 -8.74 14.09
CA GLU A 48 26.33 -9.72 14.18
C GLU A 48 26.01 -11.04 13.47
N TYR A 49 24.75 -11.45 13.50
CA TYR A 49 24.23 -12.65 12.84
C TYR A 49 22.91 -12.36 12.13
N LYS A 50 22.73 -12.94 10.94
CA LYS A 50 21.47 -12.93 10.19
C LYS A 50 20.97 -14.35 9.98
N VAL A 51 19.66 -14.55 10.13
CA VAL A 51 19.00 -15.80 9.75
C VAL A 51 18.86 -15.81 8.23
N ILE A 52 19.13 -16.98 7.63
CA ILE A 52 18.95 -17.23 6.20
C ILE A 52 18.03 -18.42 5.98
N ALA A 53 17.27 -18.44 4.88
CA ALA A 53 16.40 -19.56 4.51
C ALA A 53 16.50 -19.94 3.03
N THR A 54 16.17 -21.19 2.71
CA THR A 54 15.99 -21.65 1.33
C THR A 54 14.79 -20.96 0.67
N GLU A 55 14.73 -20.98 -0.67
CA GLU A 55 13.66 -20.32 -1.42
C GLU A 55 12.25 -20.84 -1.14
N ASP A 56 12.13 -22.12 -0.80
CA ASP A 56 10.88 -22.73 -0.39
C ASP A 56 10.59 -22.58 1.12
N GLU A 57 11.43 -21.83 1.85
CA GLU A 57 11.42 -21.66 3.30
C GLU A 57 11.38 -22.97 4.10
N SER A 58 11.85 -24.08 3.51
CA SER A 58 11.81 -25.40 4.14
C SER A 58 12.90 -25.61 5.19
N THR A 59 14.04 -24.91 5.06
CA THR A 59 15.17 -25.04 5.99
C THR A 59 15.91 -23.72 6.21
N TYR A 60 16.51 -23.58 7.39
CA TYR A 60 17.09 -22.33 7.87
C TYR A 60 18.56 -22.52 8.28
N GLY A 61 19.32 -21.44 8.15
CA GLY A 61 20.71 -21.30 8.56
C GLY A 61 20.97 -19.94 9.21
N ILE A 62 22.21 -19.70 9.63
CA ILE A 62 22.65 -18.41 10.16
C ILE A 62 23.99 -18.06 9.52
N LYS A 63 24.14 -16.81 9.11
CA LYS A 63 25.42 -16.24 8.69
C LYS A 63 25.87 -15.12 9.62
N ASN A 64 27.17 -14.90 9.70
CA ASN A 64 27.74 -13.79 10.45
C ASN A 64 27.82 -12.51 9.58
N ARG A 65 28.21 -11.39 10.21
CA ARG A 65 28.42 -10.10 9.54
C ARG A 65 29.42 -10.12 8.36
N ASN A 66 30.35 -11.09 8.35
CA ASN A 66 31.33 -11.25 7.26
C ASN A 66 30.76 -12.04 6.07
N GLY A 67 29.50 -12.47 6.15
CA GLY A 67 28.85 -13.29 5.13
C GLY A 67 29.11 -14.79 5.26
N GLU A 68 29.88 -15.23 6.26
CA GLU A 68 30.18 -16.65 6.46
C GLU A 68 28.98 -17.37 7.07
N ILE A 69 28.57 -18.49 6.46
CA ILE A 69 27.49 -19.34 6.98
C ILE A 69 28.03 -20.10 8.21
N VAL A 70 27.59 -19.69 9.40
CA VAL A 70 27.98 -20.27 10.69
C VAL A 70 27.07 -21.41 11.13
N ILE A 71 25.80 -21.41 10.69
CA ILE A 71 24.90 -22.56 10.80
C ILE A 71 24.36 -22.86 9.40
N ALA A 72 24.65 -24.07 8.90
CA ALA A 72 24.28 -24.48 7.55
C ALA A 72 22.77 -24.64 7.35
N LEU A 73 22.30 -24.27 6.16
CA LEU A 73 20.96 -24.62 5.65
C LEU A 73 20.79 -26.14 5.62
N GLY A 74 19.56 -26.63 5.73
CA GLY A 74 19.24 -28.06 5.72
C GLY A 74 19.25 -28.76 7.09
N LYS A 75 19.86 -28.15 8.13
CA LYS A 75 19.95 -28.78 9.45
C LYS A 75 18.71 -28.59 10.34
N TYR A 76 18.04 -27.45 10.17
CA TYR A 76 16.93 -27.03 11.02
C TYR A 76 15.74 -26.59 10.17
N GLN A 77 14.54 -26.97 10.61
CA GLN A 77 13.26 -26.61 9.99
C GLN A 77 12.87 -25.15 10.26
N SER A 78 13.37 -24.59 11.37
CA SER A 78 13.27 -23.16 11.68
C SER A 78 14.36 -22.74 12.67
N LEU A 79 14.79 -21.49 12.58
CA LEU A 79 15.72 -20.84 13.50
C LEU A 79 15.20 -19.44 13.85
N SER A 80 15.22 -19.08 15.14
CA SER A 80 15.00 -17.69 15.55
C SER A 80 16.26 -16.84 15.37
N GLN A 81 16.11 -15.52 15.47
CA GLN A 81 17.26 -14.63 15.64
C GLN A 81 18.08 -15.01 16.88
N VAL A 82 19.38 -14.71 16.84
CA VAL A 82 20.29 -14.90 17.97
C VAL A 82 19.98 -13.86 19.03
N ALA A 83 19.42 -14.28 20.16
CA ALA A 83 19.08 -13.38 21.27
C ALA A 83 19.81 -13.82 22.53
N ARG A 84 20.75 -12.99 23.02
CA ARG A 84 21.61 -13.28 24.19
C ARG A 84 22.34 -14.63 24.07
N GLY A 85 22.84 -14.94 22.87
CA GLY A 85 23.57 -16.18 22.57
C GLY A 85 22.69 -17.44 22.48
N MET A 86 21.36 -17.30 22.45
CA MET A 86 20.40 -18.40 22.34
C MET A 86 19.63 -18.30 21.02
N ILE A 87 19.41 -19.45 20.40
CA ILE A 87 18.65 -19.61 19.16
C ILE A 87 17.59 -20.69 19.42
N ILE A 88 16.31 -20.34 19.25
CA ILE A 88 15.23 -21.32 19.22
C ILE A 88 15.33 -22.03 17.88
N ALA A 89 15.43 -23.35 17.91
CA ALA A 89 15.60 -24.16 16.72
C ALA A 89 14.54 -25.27 16.69
N GLN A 90 14.06 -25.60 15.49
CA GLN A 90 13.22 -26.76 15.27
C GLN A 90 13.97 -27.83 14.48
N LYS A 91 13.97 -29.04 15.01
CA LYS A 91 14.60 -30.23 14.42
C LYS A 91 13.69 -31.43 14.63
N ASP A 92 13.47 -32.21 13.58
CA ASP A 92 12.63 -33.42 13.61
C ASP A 92 11.21 -33.16 14.17
N GLY A 93 10.66 -31.98 13.88
CA GLY A 93 9.34 -31.55 14.35
C GLY A 93 9.28 -31.16 15.83
N LYS A 94 10.42 -31.15 16.55
CA LYS A 94 10.52 -30.71 17.95
C LYS A 94 11.35 -29.43 18.06
N ALA A 95 10.99 -28.59 19.02
CA ALA A 95 11.69 -27.36 19.34
C ALA A 95 12.66 -27.55 20.52
N GLY A 96 13.78 -26.84 20.46
CA GLY A 96 14.81 -26.74 21.49
C GLY A 96 15.57 -25.42 21.38
N ILE A 97 16.61 -25.25 22.20
CA ILE A 97 17.49 -24.08 22.14
C ILE A 97 18.92 -24.55 21.91
N ILE A 98 19.59 -23.90 20.97
CA ILE A 98 21.03 -24.05 20.72
C ILE A 98 21.75 -22.72 20.93
N ASP A 99 23.08 -22.77 21.09
CA ASP A 99 23.93 -21.60 20.88
C ASP A 99 24.40 -21.52 19.41
N ILE A 100 25.16 -20.46 19.09
CA ILE A 100 25.70 -20.24 17.74
C ILE A 100 26.68 -21.32 17.27
N THR A 101 27.22 -22.12 18.20
CA THR A 101 28.10 -23.27 17.91
C THR A 101 27.31 -24.57 17.72
N GLU A 102 25.98 -24.49 17.64
CA GLU A 102 25.04 -25.61 17.58
C GLU A 102 25.04 -26.50 18.85
N ARG A 103 25.61 -26.02 19.96
CA ARG A 103 25.52 -26.74 21.24
C ARG A 103 24.08 -26.65 21.75
N THR A 104 23.47 -27.80 21.97
CA THR A 104 22.15 -27.90 22.60
C THR A 104 22.18 -27.37 24.03
N LEU A 105 21.49 -26.25 24.25
CA LEU A 105 21.25 -25.64 25.57
C LEU A 105 19.96 -26.16 26.19
N VAL A 106 18.91 -26.33 25.38
CA VAL A 106 17.63 -26.96 25.76
C VAL A 106 17.30 -28.04 24.73
N PRO A 107 17.03 -29.28 25.15
CA PRO A 107 16.85 -30.40 24.23
C PRO A 107 15.61 -30.26 23.33
N PHE A 108 15.67 -30.83 22.13
CA PHE A 108 14.60 -30.85 21.13
C PHE A 108 13.46 -31.82 21.53
N ILE A 109 12.71 -31.48 22.57
CA ILE A 109 11.67 -32.34 23.15
C ILE A 109 10.29 -31.67 23.22
N TYR A 110 10.21 -30.38 22.87
CA TYR A 110 8.98 -29.61 22.94
C TYR A 110 8.28 -29.62 21.58
N ASP A 111 6.95 -29.65 21.57
CA ASP A 111 6.17 -29.57 20.34
C ASP A 111 6.25 -28.16 19.74
N ASN A 112 6.32 -27.14 20.60
CA ASN A 112 6.49 -25.75 20.22
C ASN A 112 7.08 -24.97 21.40
N MET A 113 7.78 -23.88 21.11
CA MET A 113 8.26 -22.95 22.13
C MET A 113 8.41 -21.55 21.56
N ARG A 114 8.52 -20.58 22.45
CA ARG A 114 8.56 -19.17 22.09
C ARG A 114 9.63 -18.43 22.91
N SER A 115 9.94 -17.19 22.54
CA SER A 115 11.05 -16.43 23.14
C SER A 115 10.88 -16.21 24.64
N PHE A 116 11.96 -15.87 25.34
CA PHE A 116 11.86 -15.52 26.76
C PHE A 116 11.05 -14.24 26.93
N SER A 117 10.09 -14.26 27.85
CA SER A 117 9.30 -13.10 28.22
C SER A 117 10.19 -12.03 28.85
N CYS A 118 9.82 -10.75 28.69
CA CYS A 118 10.63 -9.66 29.25
C CYS A 118 10.58 -9.59 30.79
N CYS A 119 9.49 -10.07 31.39
CA CYS A 119 9.27 -10.07 32.83
C CYS A 119 8.17 -11.07 33.20
N PRO A 120 8.48 -12.17 33.93
CA PRO A 120 9.82 -12.72 34.26
C PRO A 120 10.55 -13.28 33.02
N ASP A 121 11.85 -13.57 33.15
CA ASP A 121 12.70 -14.17 32.11
C ASP A 121 12.43 -15.68 31.91
N LEU A 122 11.20 -15.99 31.44
CA LEU A 122 10.70 -17.36 31.22
C LEU A 122 10.20 -17.53 29.78
N ALA A 123 10.50 -18.68 29.18
CA ALA A 123 10.03 -19.05 27.85
C ALA A 123 8.83 -20.00 27.94
N PRO A 124 7.71 -19.73 27.25
CA PRO A 124 6.61 -20.68 27.17
C PRO A 124 6.98 -21.84 26.26
N VAL A 125 6.63 -23.05 26.70
CA VAL A 125 6.87 -24.31 25.99
C VAL A 125 5.60 -25.15 25.97
N ILE A 126 5.36 -25.86 24.86
CA ILE A 126 4.31 -26.86 24.74
C ILE A 126 4.94 -28.24 24.62
N LYS A 127 4.40 -29.21 25.37
CA LYS A 127 4.73 -30.62 25.24
C LYS A 127 3.49 -31.46 25.49
N ASN A 128 3.19 -32.37 24.58
CA ASN A 128 2.01 -33.24 24.58
C ASN A 128 0.69 -32.44 24.74
N GLY A 129 0.58 -31.31 24.04
CA GLY A 129 -0.61 -30.44 24.09
C GLY A 129 -0.78 -29.66 25.40
N LYS A 130 0.22 -29.68 26.29
CA LYS A 130 0.22 -28.91 27.53
C LYS A 130 1.28 -27.83 27.52
N GLN A 131 0.91 -26.64 27.95
CA GLN A 131 1.78 -25.48 28.10
C GLN A 131 2.33 -25.37 29.53
N GLY A 132 3.58 -24.94 29.63
CA GLY A 132 4.26 -24.53 30.85
C GLY A 132 5.38 -23.54 30.51
N PHE A 133 6.29 -23.29 31.45
CA PHE A 133 7.39 -22.34 31.24
C PHE A 133 8.72 -22.88 31.75
N ILE A 134 9.78 -22.58 31.01
CA ILE A 134 11.16 -22.93 31.36
C ILE A 134 12.02 -21.70 31.60
N ASN A 135 13.05 -21.86 32.44
CA ASN A 135 14.13 -20.90 32.56
C ASN A 135 15.18 -21.10 31.44
N ARG A 136 16.22 -20.25 31.44
CA ARG A 136 17.33 -20.31 30.47
C ARG A 136 18.17 -21.60 30.49
N LYS A 137 18.11 -22.37 31.57
CA LYS A 137 18.76 -23.69 31.69
C LYS A 137 17.89 -24.81 31.12
N GLY A 138 16.65 -24.52 30.75
CA GLY A 138 15.66 -25.52 30.34
C GLY A 138 14.89 -26.14 31.51
N ASP A 139 15.10 -25.68 32.74
CA ASP A 139 14.36 -26.21 33.90
C ASP A 139 12.90 -25.73 33.84
N ILE A 140 11.96 -26.66 33.99
CA ILE A 140 10.54 -26.35 34.09
C ILE A 140 10.30 -25.56 35.38
N THR A 141 10.02 -24.27 35.23
CA THR A 141 9.70 -23.35 36.34
C THR A 141 8.20 -23.31 36.61
N ILE A 142 7.39 -23.41 35.55
CA ILE A 142 5.94 -23.54 35.65
C ILE A 142 5.53 -24.86 34.97
N PRO A 143 4.83 -25.76 35.68
CA PRO A 143 4.50 -27.09 35.17
C PRO A 143 3.77 -27.09 33.83
N LEU A 144 4.03 -28.12 33.03
CA LEU A 144 3.34 -28.41 31.76
C LEU A 144 1.94 -29.00 32.03
N GLU A 145 1.03 -28.20 32.57
CA GLU A 145 -0.33 -28.64 32.94
C GLU A 145 -1.45 -27.80 32.34
N TYR A 146 -1.13 -26.64 31.79
CA TYR A 146 -2.08 -25.73 31.17
C TYR A 146 -2.43 -26.20 29.76
N ASP A 147 -3.67 -26.00 29.35
CA ASP A 147 -4.10 -26.38 28.01
C ASP A 147 -3.43 -25.47 26.99
N ALA A 148 -2.76 -26.05 26.00
CA ALA A 148 -2.29 -25.29 24.86
C ALA A 148 -3.50 -24.80 24.07
N ASP A 149 -3.56 -23.49 23.82
CA ASP A 149 -4.59 -22.92 22.97
C ASP A 149 -4.24 -23.17 21.49
N PRO A 150 -5.11 -23.84 20.71
CA PRO A 150 -4.85 -24.06 19.29
C PRO A 150 -5.07 -22.81 18.42
N ASP A 151 -5.85 -21.82 18.89
CA ASP A 151 -6.24 -20.62 18.15
C ASP A 151 -5.47 -19.36 18.61
N LEU A 152 -4.97 -19.33 19.85
CA LEU A 152 -4.04 -18.30 20.32
C LEU A 152 -2.58 -18.73 20.21
N HIS A 153 -1.70 -17.79 19.88
CA HIS A 153 -0.27 -18.02 20.02
C HIS A 153 0.11 -18.30 21.49
N LEU A 154 1.14 -19.13 21.76
CA LEU A 154 1.60 -19.49 23.12
C LEU A 154 1.52 -18.31 24.10
N ALA A 155 0.84 -18.51 25.22
CA ALA A 155 0.69 -17.47 26.23
C ALA A 155 2.05 -17.08 26.82
N TYR A 156 2.29 -15.78 26.97
CA TYR A 156 3.50 -15.23 27.56
C TYR A 156 3.20 -14.47 28.85
N PHE A 157 4.27 -14.14 29.58
CA PHE A 157 4.19 -13.13 30.61
C PHE A 157 4.31 -11.73 30.02
N TYR A 158 3.35 -10.88 30.37
CA TYR A 158 3.35 -9.46 30.04
C TYR A 158 3.62 -8.64 31.29
N LYS A 159 4.17 -7.42 31.14
CA LYS A 159 4.22 -6.45 32.25
C LYS A 159 2.78 -6.24 32.76
N PRO A 160 2.52 -6.45 34.07
CA PRO A 160 3.45 -6.37 35.20
C PRO A 160 4.10 -7.69 35.70
N GLY A 161 4.05 -8.77 34.94
CA GLY A 161 4.58 -10.10 35.31
C GLY A 161 3.49 -11.16 35.41
N LEU A 162 2.44 -11.05 34.60
CA LEU A 162 1.25 -11.91 34.63
C LEU A 162 1.07 -12.65 33.30
N ALA A 163 0.54 -13.87 33.38
CA ALA A 163 0.22 -14.69 32.20
C ALA A 163 -1.25 -15.13 32.24
N ILE A 164 -1.96 -14.94 31.12
CA ILE A 164 -3.31 -15.48 30.92
C ILE A 164 -3.16 -16.90 30.37
N LEU A 165 -3.69 -17.89 31.09
CA LEU A 165 -3.57 -19.30 30.73
C LEU A 165 -4.94 -19.99 30.76
N MET A 166 -5.01 -21.15 30.12
CA MET A 166 -6.19 -22.01 30.12
C MET A 166 -5.92 -23.30 30.90
N LYS A 167 -6.87 -23.72 31.74
CA LYS A 167 -6.83 -25.01 32.45
C LYS A 167 -8.23 -25.61 32.45
N ASN A 168 -8.35 -26.84 31.95
CA ASN A 168 -9.61 -27.55 31.76
C ASN A 168 -10.63 -26.73 30.94
N GLY A 169 -10.18 -26.06 29.88
CA GLY A 169 -11.02 -25.24 28.99
C GLY A 169 -11.54 -23.94 29.61
N LYS A 170 -11.00 -23.51 30.75
CA LYS A 170 -11.35 -22.23 31.42
C LYS A 170 -10.11 -21.37 31.59
N TYR A 171 -10.28 -20.06 31.45
CA TYR A 171 -9.21 -19.08 31.55
C TYR A 171 -9.03 -18.59 32.98
N GLY A 172 -7.76 -18.35 33.34
CA GLY A 172 -7.30 -17.75 34.59
C GLY A 172 -6.03 -16.93 34.35
N VAL A 173 -5.57 -16.24 35.39
CA VAL A 173 -4.33 -15.45 35.36
C VAL A 173 -3.42 -15.92 36.47
N ILE A 174 -2.16 -16.15 36.15
CA ILE A 174 -1.13 -16.51 37.11
C ILE A 174 -0.03 -15.45 37.20
N ASP A 175 0.64 -15.43 38.35
CA ASP A 175 1.93 -14.76 38.50
C ASP A 175 3.10 -15.67 38.08
N SER A 176 4.33 -15.14 38.14
CA SER A 176 5.56 -15.86 37.82
C SER A 176 5.88 -17.03 38.75
N CYS A 177 5.24 -17.08 39.92
CA CYS A 177 5.38 -18.13 40.92
C CYS A 177 4.31 -19.23 40.76
N ASN A 178 3.52 -19.17 39.67
CA ASN A 178 2.40 -20.07 39.39
C ASN A 178 1.23 -19.95 40.39
N ASN A 179 1.11 -18.82 41.09
CA ASN A 179 -0.07 -18.54 41.91
C ASN A 179 -1.20 -18.03 41.02
N ALA A 180 -2.40 -18.58 41.16
CA ALA A 180 -3.58 -18.08 40.47
C ALA A 180 -4.05 -16.76 41.09
N ILE A 181 -3.79 -15.64 40.39
CA ILE A 181 -4.30 -14.31 40.72
C ILE A 181 -5.77 -14.20 40.35
N ILE A 182 -6.14 -14.74 39.18
CA ILE A 182 -7.53 -14.91 38.74
C ILE A 182 -7.78 -16.40 38.54
N PRO A 183 -8.80 -16.99 39.20
CA PRO A 183 -9.05 -18.43 39.14
C PRO A 183 -9.50 -18.89 37.74
N PHE A 184 -9.12 -20.12 37.37
CA PHE A 184 -9.47 -20.78 36.10
C PHE A 184 -10.94 -21.20 36.04
N LYS A 185 -11.84 -20.23 35.88
CA LYS A 185 -13.30 -20.49 35.82
C LYS A 185 -14.02 -19.69 34.74
N TYR A 186 -13.32 -18.81 34.04
CA TYR A 186 -13.92 -17.87 33.10
C TYR A 186 -13.87 -18.39 31.67
N SER A 187 -14.84 -17.98 30.84
CA SER A 187 -14.88 -18.40 29.43
C SER A 187 -13.85 -17.68 28.57
N LYS A 188 -13.43 -16.47 28.95
CA LYS A 188 -12.39 -15.70 28.26
C LYS A 188 -11.80 -14.66 29.21
N ILE A 189 -10.51 -14.40 29.09
CA ILE A 189 -9.83 -13.28 29.75
C ILE A 189 -9.02 -12.56 28.69
N GLU A 190 -9.22 -11.25 28.58
CA GLU A 190 -8.52 -10.39 27.62
C GLU A 190 -7.75 -9.30 28.36
N TRP A 191 -6.60 -8.96 27.80
CA TRP A 191 -5.77 -7.85 28.22
C TRP A 191 -5.16 -7.18 27.00
N PHE A 192 -5.13 -5.85 27.03
CA PHE A 192 -4.52 -5.04 26.00
C PHE A 192 -3.41 -4.18 26.66
N SER A 193 -2.27 -4.02 25.98
CA SER A 193 -1.11 -3.27 26.50
C SER A 193 -1.39 -1.79 26.79
N ASN A 194 -2.57 -1.32 26.42
CA ASN A 194 -3.08 0.02 26.64
C ASN A 194 -4.06 0.12 27.82
N GLN A 195 -4.24 -0.96 28.58
CA GLN A 195 -5.16 -1.04 29.71
C GLN A 195 -4.46 -1.45 30.99
N ASP A 196 -5.00 -0.97 32.11
CA ASP A 196 -4.60 -1.19 33.50
C ASP A 196 -5.50 -2.22 34.21
N CYS A 197 -6.29 -2.98 33.45
CA CYS A 197 -7.20 -4.02 33.96
C CYS A 197 -7.34 -5.20 32.98
N PHE A 198 -7.86 -6.32 33.48
CA PHE A 198 -8.34 -7.45 32.69
C PHE A 198 -9.82 -7.30 32.38
N ILE A 199 -10.22 -7.68 31.16
CA ILE A 199 -11.63 -7.87 30.79
C ILE A 199 -11.93 -9.36 30.89
N ILE A 200 -12.81 -9.72 31.81
CA ILE A 200 -13.18 -11.10 32.05
C ILE A 200 -14.58 -11.34 31.51
N THR A 201 -14.73 -12.32 30.62
CA THR A 201 -16.04 -12.77 30.13
C THR A 201 -16.45 -14.06 30.82
N ASN A 202 -17.69 -14.08 31.30
CA ASN A 202 -18.37 -15.28 31.81
C ASN A 202 -19.81 -15.33 31.29
N GLU A 203 -20.18 -16.43 30.62
CA GLU A 203 -21.56 -16.66 30.14
C GLU A 203 -22.15 -15.48 29.34
N LYS A 204 -21.33 -14.88 28.45
CA LYS A 204 -21.66 -13.70 27.61
C LYS A 204 -21.79 -12.37 28.36
N LYS A 205 -21.53 -12.34 29.67
CA LYS A 205 -21.38 -11.10 30.45
C LYS A 205 -19.90 -10.81 30.66
N TRP A 206 -19.55 -9.55 30.89
CA TRP A 206 -18.17 -9.16 31.16
C TRP A 206 -18.04 -8.21 32.35
N ALA A 207 -16.86 -8.24 32.96
CA ALA A 207 -16.47 -7.41 34.09
C ALA A 207 -14.99 -7.01 33.99
N CYS A 208 -14.64 -5.89 34.61
CA CYS A 208 -13.26 -5.43 34.73
C CYS A 208 -12.64 -5.94 36.03
N PHE A 209 -11.40 -6.41 35.96
CA PHE A 209 -10.62 -6.87 37.13
C PHE A 209 -9.26 -6.18 37.17
N SER A 210 -8.80 -5.81 38.36
CA SER A 210 -7.45 -5.26 38.54
C SER A 210 -6.37 -6.32 38.30
N PHE A 211 -5.11 -5.90 38.18
CA PHE A 211 -3.98 -6.84 38.06
C PHE A 211 -3.74 -7.69 39.32
N GLU A 212 -4.28 -7.29 40.48
CA GLU A 212 -4.31 -8.08 41.71
C GLU A 212 -5.51 -9.05 41.76
N GLY A 213 -6.30 -9.13 40.70
CA GLY A 213 -7.45 -10.04 40.61
C GLY A 213 -8.68 -9.55 41.37
N LYS A 214 -8.75 -8.28 41.75
CA LYS A 214 -9.93 -7.69 42.42
C LYS A 214 -10.96 -7.28 41.36
N PRO A 215 -12.26 -7.63 41.52
CA PRO A 215 -13.30 -7.10 40.65
C PRO A 215 -13.37 -5.58 40.80
N LEU A 216 -13.30 -4.87 39.68
CA LEU A 216 -13.51 -3.42 39.57
C LEU A 216 -14.95 -3.08 39.20
N SER A 217 -15.69 -4.06 38.67
CA SER A 217 -17.11 -3.96 38.29
C SER A 217 -17.82 -5.30 38.45
N ASP A 218 -19.15 -5.26 38.46
CA ASP A 218 -19.98 -6.46 38.32
C ASP A 218 -20.01 -6.97 36.87
N PHE A 219 -20.49 -8.20 36.68
CA PHE A 219 -20.71 -8.78 35.35
C PHE A 219 -21.97 -8.23 34.70
N SER A 220 -21.82 -7.56 33.56
CA SER A 220 -22.93 -6.99 32.77
C SER A 220 -22.97 -7.54 31.34
N ASP A 221 -24.14 -7.42 30.71
CA ASP A 221 -24.39 -7.78 29.30
C ASP A 221 -24.24 -6.56 28.36
N TYR A 222 -23.48 -5.55 28.78
CA TYR A 222 -23.24 -4.35 27.99
C TYR A 222 -22.51 -4.68 26.69
N ILE A 223 -22.94 -4.06 25.61
CA ILE A 223 -22.30 -4.12 24.30
C ILE A 223 -21.54 -2.80 24.13
N ILE A 224 -20.22 -2.88 24.02
CA ILE A 224 -19.38 -1.70 23.86
C ILE A 224 -19.45 -1.21 22.41
N ILE A 225 -19.57 0.11 22.25
CA ILE A 225 -19.59 0.75 20.94
C ILE A 225 -18.15 1.21 20.64
N SER A 226 -17.45 0.50 19.77
CA SER A 226 -16.08 0.85 19.37
C SER A 226 -16.00 1.14 17.87
N GLN A 227 -15.00 1.93 17.48
CA GLN A 227 -14.67 2.16 16.07
C GLN A 227 -13.83 1.02 15.46
N SER A 228 -13.29 0.12 16.29
CA SER A 228 -12.57 -1.08 15.87
C SER A 228 -13.24 -2.33 16.42
N GLU A 229 -13.57 -3.27 15.54
CA GLU A 229 -14.17 -4.57 15.87
C GLU A 229 -13.22 -5.47 16.70
N SER A 230 -11.94 -5.12 16.80
CA SER A 230 -10.88 -5.95 17.38
C SER A 230 -10.64 -5.76 18.88
N SER A 231 -11.32 -4.82 19.55
CA SER A 231 -11.03 -4.46 20.94
C SER A 231 -12.27 -4.54 21.83
N ALA A 232 -12.20 -5.33 22.90
CA ALA A 232 -13.26 -5.45 23.89
C ALA A 232 -13.47 -4.17 24.75
N LEU A 233 -12.62 -3.15 24.62
CA LEU A 233 -12.80 -1.78 25.12
C LEU A 233 -12.26 -0.81 24.05
N PRO A 234 -12.73 0.45 23.96
CA PRO A 234 -12.22 1.40 22.98
C PRO A 234 -10.70 1.59 23.12
N ALA A 235 -9.98 1.64 22.00
CA ALA A 235 -8.51 1.75 21.95
C ALA A 235 -7.93 2.94 22.78
N ASN A 236 -8.74 3.97 23.03
CA ASN A 236 -8.35 5.17 23.77
C ASN A 236 -8.53 5.10 25.30
N ASN A 237 -8.91 3.96 25.89
CA ASN A 237 -9.11 3.90 27.34
C ASN A 237 -7.82 4.03 28.19
N ARG A 238 -6.65 4.21 27.56
CA ARG A 238 -5.45 4.79 28.20
C ARG A 238 -5.75 6.15 28.85
N LEU A 239 -6.65 6.93 28.24
CA LEU A 239 -7.03 8.25 28.73
C LEU A 239 -8.00 8.19 29.90
N ASN A 240 -8.47 7.01 30.33
CA ASN A 240 -9.47 6.86 31.40
C ASN A 240 -10.72 7.74 31.15
N VAL A 241 -11.25 7.64 29.93
CA VAL A 241 -12.46 8.34 29.48
C VAL A 241 -13.67 7.40 29.52
N PRO A 242 -14.90 7.93 29.58
CA PRO A 242 -16.08 7.08 29.62
C PRO A 242 -16.22 6.20 28.36
N ILE A 243 -16.71 4.98 28.57
CA ILE A 243 -16.89 3.96 27.55
C ILE A 243 -18.35 4.00 27.07
N PRO A 244 -18.60 4.21 25.77
CA PRO A 244 -19.94 4.16 25.21
C PRO A 244 -20.46 2.71 25.14
N ILE A 245 -21.69 2.50 25.59
CA ILE A 245 -22.32 1.18 25.65
C ILE A 245 -23.77 1.22 25.16
N THR A 246 -24.25 0.05 24.72
CA THR A 246 -25.67 -0.28 24.52
C THR A 246 -25.98 -1.64 25.15
N THR A 247 -27.21 -2.12 25.07
CA THR A 247 -27.56 -3.49 25.48
C THR A 247 -28.53 -4.13 24.49
N SER A 248 -28.68 -5.45 24.58
CA SER A 248 -29.68 -6.19 23.78
C SER A 248 -31.13 -5.73 24.03
N LYS A 249 -31.43 -5.17 25.21
CA LYS A 249 -32.75 -4.62 25.56
C LYS A 249 -32.92 -3.16 25.12
N HIS A 250 -31.81 -2.45 24.95
CA HIS A 250 -31.74 -1.03 24.68
C HIS A 250 -31.12 -0.75 23.29
N GLN A 251 -31.44 -1.55 22.26
CA GLN A 251 -30.76 -1.53 20.95
C GLN A 251 -30.77 -0.18 20.18
N LYS A 252 -31.34 0.89 20.75
CA LYS A 252 -31.34 2.27 20.23
C LYS A 252 -31.15 3.34 21.32
N GLU A 253 -30.80 2.90 22.53
CA GLU A 253 -30.46 3.78 23.63
C GLU A 253 -29.02 3.52 24.04
N TYR A 254 -28.36 4.58 24.44
CA TYR A 254 -26.94 4.58 24.67
C TYR A 254 -26.61 5.19 26.03
N ALA A 255 -25.56 4.69 26.65
CA ALA A 255 -25.02 5.21 27.90
C ALA A 255 -23.51 5.36 27.80
N TYR A 256 -22.95 6.14 28.70
CA TYR A 256 -21.51 6.15 28.97
C TYR A 256 -21.26 5.65 30.38
N ILE A 257 -20.28 4.77 30.52
CA ILE A 257 -19.86 4.22 31.81
C ILE A 257 -18.38 4.48 32.07
N ASP A 258 -17.95 4.49 33.33
CA ASP A 258 -16.53 4.40 33.68
C ASP A 258 -16.02 2.94 33.61
N LYS A 259 -14.73 2.72 33.90
CA LYS A 259 -14.10 1.38 33.94
C LYS A 259 -14.70 0.45 35.00
N SER A 260 -15.30 1.01 36.04
CA SER A 260 -16.02 0.29 37.09
C SER A 260 -17.49 0.06 36.73
N GLN A 261 -17.89 0.39 35.50
CA GLN A 261 -19.25 0.31 34.98
C GLN A 261 -20.26 1.24 35.67
N HIS A 262 -19.80 2.27 36.39
CA HIS A 262 -20.71 3.30 36.88
C HIS A 262 -21.19 4.15 35.71
N ILE A 263 -22.50 4.37 35.64
CA ILE A 263 -23.14 5.19 34.61
C ILE A 263 -22.74 6.66 34.82
N ILE A 264 -22.00 7.21 33.86
CA ILE A 264 -21.67 8.64 33.76
C ILE A 264 -22.78 9.38 33.02
N VAL A 265 -23.28 8.78 31.93
CA VAL A 265 -24.43 9.29 31.17
C VAL A 265 -25.45 8.18 31.05
N PRO A 266 -26.66 8.33 31.60
CA PRO A 266 -27.71 7.32 31.55
C PRO A 266 -28.23 7.00 30.15
N PHE A 267 -28.79 5.79 30.02
CA PHE A 267 -29.60 5.40 28.86
C PHE A 267 -30.75 6.39 28.64
N GLY A 268 -31.08 6.64 27.37
CA GLY A 268 -32.19 7.50 26.96
C GLY A 268 -31.91 9.00 26.98
N VAL A 269 -30.73 9.44 27.45
CA VAL A 269 -30.33 10.86 27.40
C VAL A 269 -30.02 11.29 25.95
N TYR A 270 -29.34 10.42 25.20
CA TYR A 270 -28.93 10.64 23.81
C TYR A 270 -29.36 9.44 22.94
N ASP A 271 -29.78 9.73 21.71
CA ASP A 271 -30.14 8.73 20.69
C ASP A 271 -29.02 8.50 19.66
N TYR A 272 -27.89 9.16 19.85
CA TYR A 272 -26.65 8.93 19.13
C TYR A 272 -25.46 9.34 20.02
N ILE A 273 -24.42 8.52 20.05
CA ILE A 273 -23.19 8.80 20.80
C ILE A 273 -21.97 8.29 20.03
N GLU A 274 -20.83 8.96 20.17
CA GLU A 274 -19.53 8.49 19.68
C GLU A 274 -18.56 8.16 20.83
N PRO A 275 -17.56 7.29 20.60
CA PRO A 275 -16.43 7.15 21.52
C PRO A 275 -15.70 8.48 21.77
N PHE A 276 -15.12 8.62 22.96
CA PHE A 276 -14.22 9.72 23.29
C PHE A 276 -12.93 9.65 22.47
N GLY A 277 -12.55 10.75 21.83
CA GLY A 277 -11.30 10.91 21.08
C GLY A 277 -10.19 11.58 21.92
N LEU A 278 -9.06 11.93 21.31
CA LEU A 278 -7.88 12.49 22.01
C LEU A 278 -8.18 13.73 22.87
N GLY A 279 -9.07 14.62 22.42
CA GLY A 279 -9.47 15.83 23.17
C GLY A 279 -10.30 15.55 24.44
N ARG A 280 -10.54 14.28 24.81
CA ARG A 280 -11.41 13.86 25.92
C ARG A 280 -12.80 14.48 25.82
N LYS A 281 -13.33 14.53 24.60
CA LYS A 281 -14.68 14.98 24.28
C LYS A 281 -15.37 13.93 23.45
N ALA A 282 -16.68 13.84 23.57
CA ALA A 282 -17.50 12.95 22.76
C ALA A 282 -18.62 13.70 22.06
N ILE A 283 -18.90 13.31 20.82
CA ILE A 283 -20.03 13.80 20.04
C ILE A 283 -21.27 13.02 20.50
N VAL A 284 -22.34 13.75 20.75
CA VAL A 284 -23.65 13.18 21.14
C VAL A 284 -24.76 13.86 20.36
N ALA A 285 -25.87 13.16 20.13
CA ALA A 285 -27.07 13.76 19.57
C ALA A 285 -28.34 13.29 20.28
N ASN A 286 -29.38 14.11 20.21
CA ASN A 286 -30.72 13.75 20.60
C ASN A 286 -31.71 14.41 19.63
N LYS A 287 -32.67 13.64 19.09
CA LYS A 287 -33.68 14.10 18.12
C LYS A 287 -33.06 14.83 16.94
N GLY A 288 -31.94 14.31 16.44
CA GLY A 288 -31.22 14.86 15.30
C GLY A 288 -30.48 16.18 15.55
N ARG A 289 -30.32 16.61 16.82
CA ARG A 289 -29.48 17.76 17.17
C ARG A 289 -28.20 17.29 17.85
N TYR A 290 -27.06 17.71 17.31
CA TYR A 290 -25.73 17.33 17.78
C TYR A 290 -25.16 18.36 18.77
N GLY A 291 -24.36 17.86 19.71
CA GLY A 291 -23.55 18.63 20.65
C GLY A 291 -22.32 17.82 21.09
N ILE A 292 -21.59 18.35 22.07
CA ILE A 292 -20.35 17.76 22.58
C ILE A 292 -20.39 17.73 24.11
N ILE A 293 -19.99 16.61 24.69
CA ILE A 293 -19.85 16.43 26.15
C ILE A 293 -18.38 16.26 26.57
N ASP A 294 -18.09 16.59 27.82
CA ASP A 294 -16.85 16.22 28.51
C ASP A 294 -16.91 14.81 29.14
N GLU A 295 -15.80 14.37 29.72
CA GLU A 295 -15.67 13.07 30.39
C GLU A 295 -16.56 12.90 31.63
N HIS A 296 -17.20 13.97 32.11
CA HIS A 296 -18.16 13.93 33.21
C HIS A 296 -19.60 13.90 32.71
N GLY A 297 -19.82 13.82 31.39
CA GLY A 297 -21.14 13.80 30.77
C GLY A 297 -21.79 15.19 30.64
N LYS A 298 -21.07 16.26 30.96
CA LYS A 298 -21.59 17.64 30.88
C LYS A 298 -21.46 18.16 29.46
N LEU A 299 -22.52 18.81 28.96
CA LEU A 299 -22.49 19.50 27.66
C LEU A 299 -21.46 20.65 27.70
N VAL A 300 -20.45 20.54 26.84
CA VAL A 300 -19.49 21.60 26.50
C VAL A 300 -19.99 22.40 25.30
N LEU A 301 -20.65 21.71 24.36
CA LEU A 301 -21.36 22.33 23.25
C LEU A 301 -22.82 21.86 23.24
N PRO A 302 -23.81 22.77 23.25
CA PRO A 302 -25.22 22.39 23.38
C PRO A 302 -25.74 21.70 22.12
N LEU A 303 -26.78 20.85 22.29
CA LEU A 303 -27.47 20.11 21.23
C LEU A 303 -28.25 21.03 20.26
N THR A 304 -27.52 21.84 19.49
CA THR A 304 -28.11 22.86 18.62
C THR A 304 -27.49 22.85 17.22
N TYR A 305 -26.64 21.89 16.88
CA TYR A 305 -26.06 21.73 15.55
C TYR A 305 -26.80 20.64 14.77
N ASP A 306 -26.78 20.74 13.44
CA ASP A 306 -27.41 19.75 12.55
C ASP A 306 -26.53 18.52 12.39
N LEU A 307 -25.20 18.71 12.40
CA LEU A 307 -24.20 17.66 12.43
C LEU A 307 -22.95 18.16 13.17
N ILE A 308 -22.29 17.26 13.90
CA ILE A 308 -20.92 17.44 14.36
C ILE A 308 -20.18 16.17 14.00
N GLU A 309 -18.98 16.30 13.44
CA GLU A 309 -18.14 15.17 13.08
C GLU A 309 -16.67 15.44 13.40
N ARG A 310 -15.87 14.38 13.46
CA ARG A 310 -14.41 14.46 13.59
C ARG A 310 -13.76 14.23 12.22
N PRO A 311 -12.86 15.12 11.77
CA PRO A 311 -12.27 15.01 10.46
C PRO A 311 -11.11 14.01 10.44
N SER A 312 -11.39 12.71 10.64
CA SER A 312 -10.42 11.63 10.45
C SER A 312 -11.12 10.29 10.31
N ARG A 313 -10.65 9.43 9.39
CA ARG A 313 -11.09 8.02 9.30
C ARG A 313 -10.68 7.21 10.55
N TYR A 314 -9.64 7.65 11.24
CA TYR A 314 -9.13 7.07 12.48
C TYR A 314 -9.19 8.18 13.53
N SER A 315 -10.33 8.34 14.20
CA SER A 315 -10.69 9.52 15.01
C SER A 315 -9.71 9.95 16.11
N ASP A 316 -8.63 9.19 16.28
CA ASP A 316 -7.54 9.37 17.23
C ASP A 316 -6.49 10.39 16.78
N TYR A 317 -6.56 10.99 15.59
CA TYR A 317 -5.52 11.94 15.12
C TYR A 317 -5.95 13.41 15.11
N ALA A 318 -7.25 13.70 15.15
CA ALA A 318 -7.76 15.06 14.99
C ALA A 318 -8.16 15.70 16.33
N ASN A 319 -7.54 16.83 16.69
CA ASN A 319 -7.90 17.67 17.84
C ASN A 319 -8.88 18.78 17.46
N ILE A 320 -9.73 18.53 16.46
CA ILE A 320 -10.74 19.47 15.96
C ILE A 320 -12.07 18.75 15.69
N PHE A 321 -13.15 19.52 15.66
CA PHE A 321 -14.48 19.08 15.23
C PHE A 321 -14.97 19.98 14.11
N VAL A 322 -15.78 19.41 13.21
CA VAL A 322 -16.50 20.19 12.20
C VAL A 322 -17.97 20.16 12.55
N ALA A 323 -18.57 21.34 12.75
CA ALA A 323 -19.96 21.48 13.16
C ALA A 323 -20.74 22.27 12.11
N THR A 324 -21.93 21.79 11.74
CA THR A 324 -22.81 22.45 10.78
C THR A 324 -24.09 22.93 11.45
N LYS A 325 -24.54 24.14 11.08
CA LYS A 325 -25.81 24.72 11.52
C LYS A 325 -26.40 25.57 10.40
N GLY A 326 -27.45 25.06 9.76
CA GLY A 326 -27.92 25.52 8.47
C GLY A 326 -26.80 25.42 7.43
N ASN A 327 -26.54 26.53 6.73
CA ASN A 327 -25.48 26.63 5.74
C ASN A 327 -24.13 27.07 6.34
N LYS A 328 -24.04 27.24 7.68
CA LYS A 328 -22.81 27.67 8.34
C LYS A 328 -22.01 26.47 8.80
N ILE A 329 -20.74 26.44 8.41
CA ILE A 329 -19.74 25.49 8.90
C ILE A 329 -18.88 26.20 9.93
N THR A 330 -18.66 25.55 11.07
CA THR A 330 -17.79 26.04 12.15
C THR A 330 -16.77 24.97 12.48
N ILE A 331 -15.49 25.32 12.48
CA ILE A 331 -14.44 24.43 12.97
C ILE A 331 -14.22 24.75 14.44
N LEU A 332 -14.25 23.71 15.27
CA LEU A 332 -14.04 23.80 16.70
C LEU A 332 -12.70 23.15 17.05
N ASN A 333 -11.98 23.70 18.02
CA ASN A 333 -10.78 23.05 18.57
C ASN A 333 -11.15 21.93 19.55
N GLU A 334 -10.14 21.30 20.18
CA GLU A 334 -10.31 20.21 21.14
C GLU A 334 -11.15 20.56 22.37
N HIS A 335 -11.26 21.85 22.69
CA HIS A 335 -12.09 22.37 23.78
C HIS A 335 -13.50 22.76 23.31
N ALA A 336 -13.87 22.42 22.08
CA ALA A 336 -15.11 22.80 21.41
C ALA A 336 -15.30 24.33 21.26
N ASN A 337 -14.21 25.10 21.30
CA ASN A 337 -14.25 26.53 21.01
C ASN A 337 -14.13 26.76 19.50
N ALA A 338 -14.93 27.69 18.97
CA ALA A 338 -14.83 28.06 17.57
C ALA A 338 -13.45 28.64 17.25
N ILE A 339 -12.80 28.07 16.24
CA ILE A 339 -11.60 28.64 15.64
C ILE A 339 -12.09 29.78 14.73
N PRO A 340 -11.41 30.95 14.72
CA PRO A 340 -11.80 32.09 13.90
C PRO A 340 -11.53 31.81 12.41
N THR A 341 -12.42 31.05 11.79
CA THR A 341 -12.46 30.73 10.36
C THR A 341 -13.81 31.16 9.80
N GLU A 342 -14.07 32.46 9.84
CA GLU A 342 -15.33 33.01 9.32
C GLU A 342 -15.50 32.70 7.84
N GLY A 343 -16.75 32.48 7.42
CA GLY A 343 -17.10 32.34 6.01
C GLY A 343 -16.91 30.94 5.41
N ILE A 344 -16.56 29.89 6.15
CA ILE A 344 -16.47 28.53 5.59
C ILE A 344 -17.85 28.04 5.11
N VAL A 345 -17.89 27.60 3.85
CA VAL A 345 -19.08 27.00 3.20
C VAL A 345 -18.89 25.56 2.75
N SER A 346 -17.64 25.07 2.64
CA SER A 346 -17.35 23.65 2.37
C SER A 346 -15.96 23.24 2.88
N TYR A 347 -15.76 21.94 3.08
CA TYR A 347 -14.48 21.35 3.46
C TYR A 347 -14.31 19.95 2.87
N ARG A 348 -13.06 19.47 2.85
CA ARG A 348 -12.66 18.12 2.46
C ARG A 348 -11.53 17.64 3.36
N TYR A 349 -11.53 16.36 3.70
CA TYR A 349 -10.43 15.68 4.39
C TYR A 349 -9.16 15.60 3.53
N GLY A 350 -8.02 16.02 4.09
CA GLY A 350 -6.70 15.80 3.53
C GLY A 350 -5.85 14.87 4.41
N ASN A 351 -4.53 14.88 4.20
CA ASN A 351 -3.60 14.08 5.00
C ASN A 351 -3.18 14.86 6.26
N ALA A 352 -3.86 14.59 7.38
CA ALA A 352 -3.73 15.28 8.66
C ALA A 352 -4.19 16.76 8.68
N ASP A 353 -5.12 17.13 7.79
CA ASP A 353 -5.67 18.48 7.69
C ASP A 353 -7.07 18.51 7.04
N LEU A 354 -7.65 19.71 7.05
CA LEU A 354 -8.85 20.09 6.31
C LEU A 354 -8.50 21.12 5.25
N LEU A 355 -8.90 20.83 4.00
CA LEU A 355 -8.98 21.83 2.95
C LEU A 355 -10.36 22.47 3.03
N VAL A 356 -10.41 23.79 3.21
CA VAL A 356 -11.64 24.56 3.47
C VAL A 356 -11.89 25.57 2.35
N SER A 357 -13.16 25.89 2.09
CA SER A 357 -13.53 26.95 1.14
C SER A 357 -14.42 27.99 1.79
N ASP A 358 -14.19 29.27 1.49
CA ASP A 358 -15.01 30.38 1.97
C ASP A 358 -16.20 30.71 1.03
N ILE A 359 -17.01 31.70 1.43
CA ILE A 359 -18.16 32.23 0.65
C ILE A 359 -17.77 32.79 -0.73
N HIS A 360 -16.49 33.10 -0.96
CA HIS A 360 -15.96 33.58 -2.25
C HIS A 360 -15.31 32.46 -3.06
N ASN A 361 -15.48 31.20 -2.64
CA ASN A 361 -14.89 30.00 -3.21
C ASN A 361 -13.35 29.97 -3.15
N LYS A 362 -12.74 30.80 -2.30
CA LYS A 362 -11.31 30.77 -2.03
C LYS A 362 -10.97 29.63 -1.08
N LYS A 363 -9.83 28.99 -1.30
CA LYS A 363 -9.37 27.81 -0.58
C LYS A 363 -8.39 28.20 0.52
N GLY A 364 -8.53 27.55 1.66
CA GLY A 364 -7.61 27.61 2.78
C GLY A 364 -7.35 26.20 3.34
N ARG A 365 -6.50 26.14 4.36
CA ARG A 365 -6.10 24.88 5.01
C ARG A 365 -6.07 25.06 6.52
N VAL A 366 -6.77 24.17 7.22
CA VAL A 366 -6.76 24.09 8.69
C VAL A 366 -6.12 22.77 9.10
N ASN A 367 -5.05 22.82 9.87
CA ASN A 367 -4.42 21.58 10.38
C ASN A 367 -5.27 20.96 11.51
N TYR A 368 -4.97 19.72 11.88
CA TYR A 368 -5.70 19.01 12.96
C TYR A 368 -5.48 19.57 14.38
N ASN A 369 -4.58 20.56 14.55
CA ASN A 369 -4.44 21.34 15.77
C ASN A 369 -5.33 22.59 15.78
N GLY A 370 -6.10 22.82 14.71
CA GLY A 370 -7.02 23.94 14.60
C GLY A 370 -6.39 25.27 14.16
N GLN A 371 -5.20 25.24 13.55
CA GLN A 371 -4.57 26.44 13.02
C GLN A 371 -4.90 26.61 11.53
N LEU A 372 -5.33 27.82 11.13
CA LEU A 372 -5.47 28.20 9.72
C LEU A 372 -4.08 28.42 9.12
N THR A 373 -3.49 27.34 8.62
CA THR A 373 -2.15 27.33 8.03
C THR A 373 -2.08 27.96 6.64
N ILE A 374 -3.18 27.95 5.88
CA ILE A 374 -3.28 28.61 4.58
C ILE A 374 -4.55 29.48 4.56
N PRO A 375 -4.43 30.80 4.34
CA PRO A 375 -5.57 31.72 4.30
C PRO A 375 -6.41 31.53 3.02
N PHE A 376 -7.63 32.06 3.03
CA PHE A 376 -8.58 32.01 1.91
C PHE A 376 -8.18 32.96 0.76
N GLU A 377 -7.06 32.67 0.10
CA GLU A 377 -6.52 33.50 -0.99
C GLU A 377 -6.44 32.79 -2.34
N TYR A 378 -6.49 31.45 -2.33
CA TYR A 378 -6.20 30.63 -3.50
C TYR A 378 -7.48 30.15 -4.18
N ASP A 379 -7.47 30.00 -5.49
CA ASP A 379 -8.60 29.48 -6.26
C ASP A 379 -8.71 27.96 -6.13
N THR A 380 -7.57 27.26 -6.07
CA THR A 380 -7.48 25.81 -5.82
C THR A 380 -6.27 25.47 -4.97
N LEU A 381 -6.35 24.37 -4.22
CA LEU A 381 -5.23 23.73 -3.52
C LEU A 381 -5.23 22.23 -3.88
N PHE A 382 -4.11 21.73 -4.38
CA PHE A 382 -3.90 20.32 -4.70
C PHE A 382 -2.67 19.82 -3.93
N HIS A 383 -2.86 18.75 -3.16
CA HIS A 383 -1.76 18.09 -2.47
C HIS A 383 -0.74 17.58 -3.49
N PHE A 384 0.53 17.91 -3.30
CA PHE A 384 1.63 17.38 -4.11
C PHE A 384 2.40 16.32 -3.32
N ASN A 385 2.91 16.69 -2.14
CA ASN A 385 3.57 15.76 -1.22
C ASN A 385 3.40 16.21 0.24
N ASP A 386 4.15 15.59 1.14
CA ASP A 386 4.04 15.83 2.58
C ASP A 386 4.34 17.27 3.00
N THR A 387 5.09 18.04 2.20
CA THR A 387 5.50 19.42 2.54
C THR A 387 4.89 20.48 1.64
N THR A 388 4.54 20.12 0.39
CA THR A 388 4.26 21.07 -0.69
C THR A 388 2.85 20.89 -1.27
N ILE A 389 2.25 22.01 -1.67
CA ILE A 389 0.91 22.11 -2.26
C ILE A 389 0.99 22.89 -3.58
N ILE A 390 0.36 22.36 -4.61
CA ILE A 390 0.12 23.07 -5.87
C ILE A 390 -1.10 23.97 -5.66
N ALA A 391 -0.90 25.28 -5.76
CA ALA A 391 -1.96 26.26 -5.58
C ALA A 391 -2.21 27.01 -6.88
N THR A 392 -3.43 27.53 -7.06
CA THR A 392 -3.74 28.50 -8.12
C THR A 392 -4.19 29.84 -7.55
N LYS A 393 -3.77 30.93 -8.19
CA LYS A 393 -4.18 32.31 -7.87
C LYS A 393 -4.23 33.11 -9.17
N GLY A 394 -5.42 33.57 -9.56
CA GLY A 394 -5.61 34.39 -10.76
C GLY A 394 -5.24 33.69 -12.06
N ASN A 395 -5.68 32.44 -12.24
CA ASN A 395 -5.39 31.56 -13.39
C ASN A 395 -3.91 31.17 -13.58
N ARG A 396 -3.06 31.47 -12.61
CA ARG A 396 -1.67 31.01 -12.58
C ARG A 396 -1.47 30.00 -11.47
N TYR A 397 -0.61 29.03 -11.72
CA TYR A 397 -0.19 28.04 -10.75
C TYR A 397 1.06 28.52 -10.04
N GLY A 398 1.24 28.09 -8.79
CA GLY A 398 2.43 28.27 -7.98
C GLY A 398 2.58 27.09 -7.01
N LEU A 399 3.72 27.02 -6.32
CA LEU A 399 3.98 26.03 -5.27
C LEU A 399 4.07 26.75 -3.93
N ILE A 400 3.35 26.23 -2.93
CA ILE A 400 3.39 26.76 -1.57
C ILE A 400 3.64 25.64 -0.57
N SER A 401 4.23 25.97 0.58
CA SER A 401 4.31 25.03 1.70
C SER A 401 2.95 24.87 2.38
N ARG A 402 2.84 23.86 3.24
CA ARG A 402 1.69 23.65 4.13
C ARG A 402 1.42 24.82 5.09
N GLU A 403 2.41 25.68 5.33
CA GLU A 403 2.40 26.88 6.17
C GLU A 403 2.28 28.17 5.33
N ASN A 404 1.83 28.07 4.08
CA ASN A 404 1.60 29.21 3.17
C ASN A 404 2.87 29.98 2.76
N GLN A 405 4.05 29.36 2.82
CA GLN A 405 5.26 29.96 2.26
C GLN A 405 5.28 29.76 0.75
N ILE A 406 5.51 30.81 -0.03
CA ILE A 406 5.61 30.70 -1.49
C ILE A 406 6.96 30.06 -1.85
N ILE A 407 6.93 28.80 -2.28
CA ILE A 407 8.11 28.06 -2.77
C ILE A 407 8.40 28.46 -4.22
N LYS A 408 7.34 28.53 -5.05
CA LYS A 408 7.40 29.03 -6.42
C LYS A 408 6.28 30.04 -6.71
N PRO A 409 6.58 31.17 -7.35
CA PRO A 409 5.62 32.23 -7.58
C PRO A 409 4.48 31.82 -8.52
N PHE A 410 3.36 32.54 -8.46
CA PHE A 410 2.18 32.30 -9.28
C PHE A 410 2.34 32.85 -10.71
N GLU A 411 3.27 32.30 -11.48
CA GLU A 411 3.54 32.71 -12.87
C GLU A 411 3.29 31.61 -13.91
N TYR A 412 3.10 30.36 -13.46
CA TYR A 412 3.02 29.20 -14.34
C TYR A 412 1.63 29.03 -14.93
N ARG A 413 1.56 28.58 -16.20
CA ARG A 413 0.27 28.29 -16.85
C ARG A 413 -0.34 26.99 -16.35
N LYS A 414 0.50 25.98 -16.12
CA LYS A 414 0.07 24.69 -15.58
C LYS A 414 1.21 24.01 -14.83
N ILE A 415 0.83 23.28 -13.78
CA ILE A 415 1.70 22.44 -12.98
C ILE A 415 1.04 21.06 -12.90
N TYR A 416 1.79 20.00 -13.21
CA TYR A 416 1.35 18.62 -13.14
C TYR A 416 2.30 17.82 -12.27
N GLN A 417 1.73 16.98 -11.39
CA GLN A 417 2.49 16.04 -10.59
C GLN A 417 2.88 14.83 -11.46
N LEU A 418 4.17 14.49 -11.48
CA LEU A 418 4.67 13.26 -12.10
C LEU A 418 4.85 12.17 -11.03
N THR A 419 5.46 12.54 -9.89
CA THR A 419 5.76 11.64 -8.77
C THR A 419 5.56 12.39 -7.45
N SER A 420 5.84 11.78 -6.30
CA SER A 420 5.87 12.51 -5.02
C SER A 420 6.88 13.68 -5.02
N ASP A 421 7.90 13.62 -5.88
CA ASP A 421 9.08 14.48 -5.77
C ASP A 421 9.37 15.26 -7.07
N LEU A 422 8.64 14.99 -8.17
CA LEU A 422 8.84 15.61 -9.48
C LEU A 422 7.58 16.29 -10.02
N VAL A 423 7.79 17.47 -10.59
CA VAL A 423 6.72 18.33 -11.12
C VAL A 423 7.01 18.77 -12.55
N PHE A 424 6.11 18.47 -13.48
CA PHE A 424 6.09 19.07 -14.81
C PHE A 424 5.47 20.47 -14.76
N ILE A 425 6.12 21.45 -15.37
CA ILE A 425 5.67 22.84 -15.40
C ILE A 425 5.70 23.38 -16.82
N ASN A 426 4.62 24.06 -17.21
CA ASN A 426 4.59 24.88 -18.43
C ASN A 426 4.66 26.38 -18.08
N ARG A 427 5.72 27.04 -18.56
CA ARG A 427 5.95 28.49 -18.45
C ARG A 427 6.08 29.08 -19.85
N GLU A 428 5.21 30.02 -20.19
CA GLU A 428 5.29 30.79 -21.46
C GLU A 428 5.40 29.92 -22.73
N GLY A 429 4.81 28.72 -22.72
CA GLY A 429 4.86 27.79 -23.84
C GLY A 429 6.10 26.88 -23.88
N LYS A 430 6.95 26.94 -22.85
CA LYS A 430 8.06 26.00 -22.62
C LYS A 430 7.80 25.11 -21.42
N ALA A 431 8.21 23.86 -21.52
CA ALA A 431 8.08 22.83 -20.51
C ALA A 431 9.43 22.54 -19.82
N GLY A 432 9.37 22.26 -18.52
CA GLY A 432 10.52 21.87 -17.69
C GLY A 432 10.08 21.06 -16.48
N ILE A 433 11.04 20.51 -15.74
CA ILE A 433 10.81 19.69 -14.54
C ILE A 433 11.60 20.26 -13.35
N TYR A 434 10.94 20.36 -12.20
CA TYR A 434 11.57 20.67 -10.91
C TYR A 434 11.60 19.43 -10.00
N ASP A 435 12.57 19.39 -9.08
CA ASP A 435 12.55 18.50 -7.90
C ASP A 435 11.74 19.10 -6.74
N GLU A 436 11.67 18.35 -5.62
CA GLU A 436 10.92 18.71 -4.42
C GLU A 436 11.42 20.01 -3.75
N GLU A 437 12.72 20.31 -3.85
CA GLU A 437 13.28 21.57 -3.35
C GLU A 437 13.11 22.72 -4.35
N GLY A 438 12.47 22.46 -5.50
CA GLY A 438 12.22 23.43 -6.53
C GLY A 438 13.47 23.80 -7.33
N LYS A 439 14.48 22.92 -7.41
CA LYS A 439 15.62 23.06 -8.32
C LYS A 439 15.26 22.47 -9.68
N ILE A 440 15.76 23.09 -10.73
CA ILE A 440 15.50 22.66 -12.11
C ILE A 440 16.23 21.34 -12.34
N LYS A 441 15.47 20.27 -12.64
CA LYS A 441 16.00 18.99 -13.15
C LYS A 441 16.06 18.99 -14.67
N ILE A 442 14.99 19.47 -15.31
CA ILE A 442 14.92 19.64 -16.76
C ILE A 442 14.60 21.11 -17.07
N PRO A 443 15.47 21.82 -17.83
CA PRO A 443 15.30 23.24 -18.12
C PRO A 443 14.08 23.53 -19.00
N PHE A 444 13.57 24.77 -18.89
CA PHE A 444 12.42 25.29 -19.64
C PHE A 444 12.77 25.64 -21.09
N GLU A 445 13.26 24.68 -21.86
CA GLU A 445 13.66 24.88 -23.27
C GLU A 445 12.85 24.06 -24.27
N TYR A 446 12.16 23.02 -23.80
CA TYR A 446 11.32 22.14 -24.61
C TYR A 446 9.94 22.75 -24.85
N ASP A 447 9.37 22.52 -26.02
CA ASP A 447 7.98 22.91 -26.32
C ASP A 447 6.99 22.03 -25.55
N ALA A 448 7.33 20.76 -25.36
CA ALA A 448 6.57 19.80 -24.56
C ALA A 448 7.48 18.69 -24.02
N ILE A 449 7.06 18.09 -22.90
CA ILE A 449 7.69 16.91 -22.28
C ILE A 449 6.55 15.93 -21.96
N TYR A 450 6.70 14.67 -22.34
CA TYR A 450 5.75 13.59 -22.11
C TYR A 450 6.45 12.41 -21.42
N ASP A 451 5.68 11.67 -20.63
CA ASP A 451 6.16 10.43 -20.04
C ASP A 451 6.19 9.28 -21.06
N THR A 452 7.00 8.26 -20.80
CA THR A 452 6.96 6.99 -21.54
C THR A 452 6.35 5.91 -20.67
N PHE A 453 5.79 4.84 -21.26
CA PHE A 453 5.20 3.75 -20.46
C PHE A 453 6.22 2.68 -20.05
N TYR A 454 7.52 2.92 -20.31
CA TYR A 454 8.62 1.98 -20.03
C TYR A 454 9.25 2.17 -18.66
N ASN A 455 8.45 2.63 -17.72
CA ASN A 455 8.90 2.99 -16.40
C ASN A 455 8.54 1.82 -15.48
N ASP A 456 9.54 1.18 -14.87
CA ASP A 456 9.37 0.21 -13.77
C ASP A 456 8.77 0.87 -12.50
N PHE A 457 7.92 1.89 -12.66
CA PHE A 457 7.51 2.87 -11.66
C PHE A 457 8.70 3.58 -10.98
N ASP A 458 9.87 3.56 -11.62
CA ASP A 458 11.10 4.25 -11.18
C ASP A 458 11.36 5.50 -12.04
N PRO A 459 11.11 6.71 -11.49
CA PRO A 459 11.33 7.98 -12.16
C PRO A 459 12.80 8.25 -12.54
N LEU A 460 13.75 7.64 -11.81
CA LEU A 460 15.18 7.81 -12.09
C LEU A 460 15.63 7.01 -13.32
N LYS A 461 14.85 5.99 -13.70
CA LYS A 461 15.04 5.22 -14.94
C LYS A 461 14.15 5.68 -16.09
N THR A 462 13.17 6.54 -15.77
CA THR A 462 12.21 7.06 -16.73
C THR A 462 12.89 7.92 -17.78
N LYS A 463 12.54 7.68 -19.04
CA LYS A 463 12.93 8.52 -20.16
C LYS A 463 11.72 9.35 -20.58
N TYR A 464 11.95 10.61 -20.85
CA TYR A 464 10.91 11.54 -21.27
C TYR A 464 10.98 11.79 -22.76
N ILE A 465 9.85 11.74 -23.45
CA ILE A 465 9.73 12.23 -24.82
C ILE A 465 9.71 13.75 -24.77
N VAL A 466 10.56 14.40 -25.56
CA VAL A 466 10.63 15.86 -25.63
C VAL A 466 10.45 16.37 -27.04
N ILE A 467 9.73 17.49 -27.14
CA ILE A 467 9.59 18.24 -28.39
C ILE A 467 10.43 19.51 -28.30
N LYS A 468 11.27 19.73 -29.31
CA LYS A 468 12.04 20.96 -29.47
C LYS A 468 12.02 21.37 -30.94
N GLU A 469 11.48 22.55 -31.23
CA GLU A 469 11.42 23.13 -32.58
C GLU A 469 10.69 22.22 -33.59
N GLY A 470 9.63 21.53 -33.13
CA GLY A 470 8.84 20.61 -33.95
C GLY A 470 9.51 19.27 -34.23
N LYS A 471 10.67 19.00 -33.65
CA LYS A 471 11.34 17.69 -33.66
C LYS A 471 11.18 16.99 -32.32
N VAL A 472 11.17 15.67 -32.36
CA VAL A 472 10.99 14.82 -31.18
C VAL A 472 12.18 13.90 -30.96
N GLY A 473 12.49 13.67 -29.69
CA GLY A 473 13.52 12.75 -29.19
C GLY A 473 13.20 12.35 -27.76
N THR A 474 14.16 11.76 -27.07
CA THR A 474 14.01 11.44 -25.64
C THR A 474 15.20 11.94 -24.84
N ILE A 475 14.94 12.29 -23.57
CA ILE A 475 15.96 12.63 -22.59
C ILE A 475 15.78 11.78 -21.33
N ASP A 476 16.85 11.62 -20.56
CA ASP A 476 16.75 11.13 -19.18
C ASP A 476 16.40 12.27 -18.19
N ILE A 477 16.25 11.92 -16.91
CA ILE A 477 15.97 12.88 -15.82
C ILE A 477 17.11 13.89 -15.59
N HIS A 478 18.32 13.63 -16.11
CA HIS A 478 19.48 14.50 -16.06
C HIS A 478 19.59 15.41 -17.29
N ASN A 479 18.56 15.42 -18.16
CA ASN A 479 18.52 16.17 -19.40
C ASN A 479 19.56 15.71 -20.44
N ASN A 480 20.06 14.47 -20.34
CA ASN A 480 20.91 13.89 -21.38
C ASN A 480 20.02 13.36 -22.51
N ILE A 481 20.37 13.70 -23.75
CA ILE A 481 19.68 13.19 -24.94
C ILE A 481 20.00 11.70 -25.09
N VAL A 482 18.95 10.87 -25.04
CA VAL A 482 19.03 9.41 -25.27
C VAL A 482 18.69 9.11 -26.72
N ILE A 483 17.51 9.54 -27.18
CA ILE A 483 17.13 9.51 -28.60
C ILE A 483 17.29 10.93 -29.17
N PRO A 484 18.09 11.12 -30.24
CA PRO A 484 18.29 12.45 -30.84
C PRO A 484 16.97 13.16 -31.21
N ILE A 485 16.88 14.46 -30.89
CA ILE A 485 15.70 15.29 -31.14
C ILE A 485 15.68 15.76 -32.60
N ILE A 486 15.53 14.81 -33.53
CA ILE A 486 15.59 15.04 -34.98
C ILE A 486 14.43 14.40 -35.74
N TYR A 487 13.62 13.59 -35.07
CA TYR A 487 12.54 12.82 -35.68
C TYR A 487 11.26 13.64 -35.76
N ASP A 488 10.34 13.25 -36.65
CA ASP A 488 9.04 13.89 -36.83
C ASP A 488 7.97 13.31 -35.91
N GLY A 489 8.20 12.12 -35.35
CA GLY A 489 7.28 11.44 -34.43
C GLY A 489 7.96 10.30 -33.67
N LEU A 490 7.57 10.13 -32.40
CA LEU A 490 7.92 9.00 -31.54
C LEU A 490 6.66 8.60 -30.76
N SER A 491 6.35 7.30 -30.67
CA SER A 491 5.27 6.80 -29.82
C SER A 491 5.71 6.70 -28.36
N GLY A 492 4.77 6.81 -27.41
CA GLY A 492 5.05 6.64 -25.98
C GLY A 492 5.35 5.19 -25.58
N TRP A 493 4.79 4.24 -26.33
CA TRP A 493 5.03 2.81 -26.23
C TRP A 493 4.70 2.07 -27.53
N VAL A 494 4.90 0.75 -27.52
CA VAL A 494 4.57 -0.22 -28.57
C VAL A 494 3.69 -1.27 -27.94
N GLU A 495 2.41 -1.27 -28.27
CA GLU A 495 1.45 -2.24 -27.73
C GLU A 495 1.80 -3.66 -28.21
N TYR A 496 1.76 -4.64 -27.30
CA TYR A 496 2.11 -6.05 -27.56
C TYR A 496 3.53 -6.29 -28.14
N GLY A 497 4.43 -5.30 -28.04
CA GLY A 497 5.77 -5.34 -28.59
C GLY A 497 6.89 -5.18 -27.57
N PRO A 498 8.14 -5.02 -28.04
CA PRO A 498 9.30 -4.79 -27.17
C PRO A 498 9.32 -3.37 -26.59
N ASP A 499 10.20 -3.14 -25.61
CA ASP A 499 10.48 -1.82 -25.06
C ASP A 499 11.15 -0.91 -26.11
N ALA A 500 10.34 -0.20 -26.89
CA ALA A 500 10.77 0.53 -28.07
C ALA A 500 9.79 1.67 -28.40
N HIS A 501 10.09 2.45 -29.44
CA HIS A 501 9.22 3.50 -29.93
C HIS A 501 9.03 3.31 -31.43
N PHE A 502 7.80 3.44 -31.91
CA PHE A 502 7.58 3.70 -33.32
C PHE A 502 8.15 5.07 -33.65
N VAL A 503 8.96 5.14 -34.70
CA VAL A 503 9.64 6.37 -35.10
C VAL A 503 9.21 6.78 -36.50
N LYS A 504 8.91 8.06 -36.66
CA LYS A 504 8.59 8.69 -37.94
C LYS A 504 9.66 9.71 -38.31
N ASN A 505 10.16 9.62 -39.54
CA ASN A 505 11.10 10.59 -40.09
C ASN A 505 10.88 10.76 -41.60
N LYS A 506 10.69 11.99 -42.06
CA LYS A 506 10.49 12.35 -43.47
C LYS A 506 9.41 11.50 -44.15
N GLY A 507 8.32 11.23 -43.44
CA GLY A 507 7.19 10.42 -43.92
C GLY A 507 7.43 8.91 -43.94
N LYS A 508 8.58 8.43 -43.46
CA LYS A 508 8.89 7.00 -43.31
C LYS A 508 8.82 6.57 -41.85
N TYR A 509 8.52 5.30 -41.64
CA TYR A 509 8.30 4.67 -40.35
C TYR A 509 9.32 3.57 -40.10
N GLY A 510 9.64 3.37 -38.83
CA GLY A 510 10.49 2.30 -38.33
C GLY A 510 10.27 2.09 -36.83
N LEU A 511 11.19 1.37 -36.19
CA LEU A 511 11.15 1.06 -34.77
C LEU A 511 12.53 1.31 -34.16
N ILE A 512 12.58 2.05 -33.05
CA ILE A 512 13.81 2.41 -32.34
C ILE A 512 13.71 1.92 -30.89
N SER A 513 14.74 1.29 -30.33
CA SER A 513 14.74 0.89 -28.92
C SER A 513 14.66 2.11 -28.02
N HIS A 514 14.25 1.93 -26.76
CA HIS A 514 14.24 3.00 -25.78
C HIS A 514 15.65 3.59 -25.49
N GLU A 515 16.74 2.93 -25.88
CA GLU A 515 18.12 3.47 -25.89
C GLU A 515 18.55 4.14 -27.20
N GLY A 516 17.68 4.22 -28.20
CA GLY A 516 17.98 4.88 -29.47
C GLY A 516 18.62 3.99 -30.53
N LYS A 517 18.62 2.66 -30.35
CA LYS A 517 19.09 1.74 -31.40
C LYS A 517 17.97 1.49 -32.41
N ILE A 518 18.20 1.76 -33.69
CA ILE A 518 17.24 1.42 -34.75
C ILE A 518 17.11 -0.12 -34.81
N ILE A 519 15.90 -0.62 -34.56
CA ILE A 519 15.52 -2.05 -34.64
C ILE A 519 14.96 -2.33 -36.03
N ILE A 520 13.95 -1.57 -36.45
CA ILE A 520 13.36 -1.62 -37.80
C ILE A 520 13.77 -0.34 -38.54
N PRO A 521 14.43 -0.43 -39.70
CA PRO A 521 14.86 0.73 -40.48
C PRO A 521 13.72 1.70 -40.81
N ILE A 522 14.01 3.00 -40.80
CA ILE A 522 13.04 4.07 -41.04
C ILE A 522 12.85 4.26 -42.56
N GLU A 523 12.32 3.26 -43.23
CA GLU A 523 12.18 3.21 -44.70
C GLU A 523 10.78 2.81 -45.18
N TYR A 524 9.94 2.33 -44.28
CA TYR A 524 8.60 1.86 -44.60
C TYR A 524 7.63 3.03 -44.70
N ASP A 525 6.68 2.92 -45.62
CA ASP A 525 5.55 3.87 -45.72
C ASP A 525 4.55 3.64 -44.58
N TYR A 526 4.59 2.47 -43.94
CA TYR A 526 3.67 2.01 -42.93
C TYR A 526 4.28 0.88 -42.11
N VAL A 527 4.09 0.91 -40.79
CA VAL A 527 4.47 -0.16 -39.85
C VAL A 527 3.32 -0.30 -38.85
N ASP A 528 2.75 -1.50 -38.75
CA ASP A 528 1.61 -1.81 -37.87
C ASP A 528 2.04 -2.13 -36.43
N ILE A 529 1.07 -2.28 -35.52
CA ILE A 529 1.33 -2.87 -34.20
C ILE A 529 1.80 -4.33 -34.33
N PRO A 530 2.71 -4.81 -33.47
CA PRO A 530 3.08 -6.22 -33.44
C PRO A 530 1.92 -7.09 -32.94
N LEU A 531 1.65 -8.20 -33.61
CA LEU A 531 0.67 -9.20 -33.19
C LEU A 531 1.28 -10.59 -33.35
N ALA A 532 1.22 -11.41 -32.30
CA ALA A 532 1.79 -12.76 -32.27
C ALA A 532 3.25 -12.85 -32.80
N GLY A 533 4.06 -11.82 -32.53
CA GLY A 533 5.47 -11.76 -32.91
C GLY A 533 5.77 -11.28 -34.33
N VAL A 534 4.75 -10.94 -35.13
CA VAL A 534 4.91 -10.41 -36.50
C VAL A 534 4.36 -9.00 -36.63
N ILE A 535 4.86 -8.24 -37.61
CA ILE A 535 4.48 -6.86 -37.89
C ILE A 535 4.20 -6.72 -39.38
N ARG A 536 3.00 -6.23 -39.71
CA ARG A 536 2.64 -5.85 -41.08
C ARG A 536 3.34 -4.55 -41.46
N VAL A 537 3.96 -4.52 -42.63
CA VAL A 537 4.69 -3.35 -43.16
C VAL A 537 4.31 -3.05 -44.59
N ARG A 538 4.46 -1.79 -45.01
CA ARG A 538 4.31 -1.38 -46.42
C ARG A 538 5.53 -0.64 -46.90
N ARG A 539 6.02 -1.00 -48.08
CA ARG A 539 7.12 -0.30 -48.77
C ARG A 539 6.79 -0.17 -50.25
N ASN A 540 6.87 1.06 -50.77
CA ASN A 540 6.54 1.42 -52.14
C ASN A 540 5.13 0.97 -52.56
N GLY A 541 4.17 1.09 -51.64
CA GLY A 541 2.76 0.71 -51.89
C GLY A 541 2.48 -0.79 -51.91
N LYS A 542 3.45 -1.65 -51.55
CA LYS A 542 3.26 -3.10 -51.42
C LYS A 542 3.43 -3.55 -49.96
N TYR A 543 2.60 -4.50 -49.55
CA TYR A 543 2.60 -5.08 -48.21
C TYR A 543 3.58 -6.24 -48.09
N GLY A 544 4.14 -6.38 -46.89
CA GLY A 544 4.94 -7.51 -46.44
C GLY A 544 4.76 -7.69 -44.94
N VAL A 545 5.49 -8.66 -44.38
CA VAL A 545 5.48 -8.98 -42.95
C VAL A 545 6.92 -9.20 -42.49
N ILE A 546 7.27 -8.59 -41.37
CA ILE A 546 8.55 -8.78 -40.70
C ILE A 546 8.33 -9.25 -39.27
N SER A 547 9.33 -9.86 -38.65
CA SER A 547 9.34 -10.03 -37.19
C SER A 547 9.69 -8.69 -36.52
N TRP A 548 9.39 -8.56 -35.23
CA TRP A 548 9.81 -7.38 -34.44
C TRP A 548 11.34 -7.24 -34.32
N LYS A 549 12.11 -8.28 -34.70
CA LYS A 549 13.58 -8.23 -34.83
C LYS A 549 14.05 -7.81 -36.23
N ASN A 550 13.13 -7.33 -37.08
CA ASN A 550 13.37 -6.95 -38.46
C ASN A 550 13.84 -8.13 -39.35
N GLU A 551 13.35 -9.34 -39.07
CA GLU A 551 13.54 -10.49 -39.97
C GLU A 551 12.40 -10.54 -40.99
N GLU A 552 12.71 -10.66 -42.27
CA GLU A 552 11.67 -10.74 -43.32
C GLU A 552 10.94 -12.10 -43.25
N ILE A 553 9.62 -12.05 -43.07
CA ILE A 553 8.73 -13.23 -43.08
C ILE A 553 8.05 -13.32 -44.44
N LEU A 554 7.51 -12.20 -44.91
CA LEU A 554 6.95 -12.04 -46.25
C LEU A 554 7.50 -10.74 -46.87
N PRO A 555 8.06 -10.79 -48.09
CA PRO A 555 8.59 -9.60 -48.75
C PRO A 555 7.47 -8.60 -49.09
N CYS A 556 7.82 -7.32 -49.19
CA CYS A 556 6.91 -6.24 -49.58
C CYS A 556 6.56 -6.31 -51.08
N ILE A 557 5.77 -7.28 -51.51
CA ILE A 557 5.36 -7.51 -52.91
C ILE A 557 3.86 -7.76 -53.07
N TYR A 558 3.09 -7.72 -51.97
CA TYR A 558 1.67 -8.03 -51.96
C TYR A 558 0.82 -6.77 -52.14
N ASP A 559 -0.25 -6.87 -52.92
CA ASP A 559 -1.21 -5.79 -53.19
C ASP A 559 -2.08 -5.48 -51.96
N ASN A 560 -2.36 -6.50 -51.15
CA ASN A 560 -3.12 -6.38 -49.91
C ASN A 560 -2.69 -7.47 -48.92
N LEU A 561 -2.81 -7.18 -47.62
CA LEU A 561 -2.46 -8.11 -46.54
C LEU A 561 -3.40 -7.97 -45.34
N ILE A 562 -3.99 -9.10 -44.95
CA ILE A 562 -4.85 -9.25 -43.78
C ILE A 562 -4.17 -10.20 -42.80
N ASP A 563 -3.98 -9.71 -41.59
CA ASP A 563 -3.52 -10.41 -40.40
C ASP A 563 -4.71 -11.07 -39.67
N ASP A 564 -4.94 -12.35 -39.95
CA ASP A 564 -5.98 -13.15 -39.30
C ASP A 564 -5.38 -13.88 -38.09
N ILE A 565 -5.14 -13.12 -37.03
CA ILE A 565 -4.50 -13.56 -35.80
C ILE A 565 -5.55 -13.50 -34.66
N PRO A 566 -5.78 -14.60 -33.92
CA PRO A 566 -6.66 -14.63 -32.77
C PRO A 566 -6.27 -13.61 -31.70
N TYR A 567 -7.25 -12.94 -31.10
CA TYR A 567 -7.01 -11.94 -30.06
C TYR A 567 -6.79 -12.54 -28.66
N SER A 568 -7.11 -13.82 -28.46
CA SER A 568 -6.98 -14.49 -27.15
C SER A 568 -6.49 -15.93 -27.27
N ASP A 569 -5.79 -16.39 -26.23
CA ASP A 569 -5.34 -17.77 -26.05
C ASP A 569 -6.50 -18.80 -25.91
N LEU A 570 -7.76 -18.35 -25.92
CA LEU A 570 -8.96 -19.19 -25.85
C LEU A 570 -9.46 -19.64 -27.22
N GLU A 571 -8.94 -19.07 -28.31
CA GLU A 571 -9.29 -19.47 -29.67
C GLU A 571 -8.31 -20.56 -30.15
N GLU A 572 -8.81 -21.77 -30.43
CA GLU A 572 -8.00 -22.91 -30.90
C GLU A 572 -7.45 -22.74 -32.35
N GLN A 573 -7.63 -21.57 -32.97
CA GLN A 573 -7.26 -21.33 -34.37
C GLN A 573 -5.81 -20.86 -34.49
N GLU A 574 -5.01 -21.51 -35.33
CA GLU A 574 -3.68 -21.00 -35.68
C GLU A 574 -3.79 -19.72 -36.53
N GLY A 575 -3.06 -18.67 -36.13
CA GLY A 575 -3.03 -17.40 -36.86
C GLY A 575 -2.47 -17.56 -38.28
N LYS A 576 -3.02 -16.80 -39.23
CA LYS A 576 -2.63 -16.85 -40.64
C LYS A 576 -2.63 -15.47 -41.30
N LEU A 577 -1.89 -15.36 -42.39
CA LEU A 577 -1.74 -14.15 -43.20
C LEU A 577 -2.44 -14.37 -44.54
N ALA A 578 -3.52 -13.62 -44.80
CA ALA A 578 -4.17 -13.63 -46.10
C ALA A 578 -3.60 -12.51 -46.97
N VAL A 579 -2.99 -12.88 -48.09
CA VAL A 579 -2.29 -11.96 -48.98
C VAL A 579 -2.84 -12.01 -50.39
N LEU A 580 -2.89 -10.84 -51.03
CA LEU A 580 -3.27 -10.68 -52.44
C LEU A 580 -2.03 -10.37 -53.27
N GLN A 581 -1.82 -11.14 -54.34
CA GLN A 581 -0.80 -10.84 -55.32
C GLN A 581 -1.29 -11.22 -56.72
N ASN A 582 -1.28 -10.28 -57.65
CA ASN A 582 -1.70 -10.51 -59.05
C ASN A 582 -3.11 -11.15 -59.13
N GLU A 583 -4.08 -10.57 -58.40
CA GLU A 583 -5.47 -11.05 -58.31
C GLU A 583 -5.67 -12.44 -57.67
N ILE A 584 -4.60 -13.07 -57.17
CA ILE A 584 -4.65 -14.36 -56.50
C ILE A 584 -4.50 -14.17 -54.99
N TRP A 585 -5.52 -14.59 -54.24
CA TRP A 585 -5.44 -14.69 -52.79
C TRP A 585 -4.75 -15.98 -52.36
N SER A 586 -3.90 -15.89 -51.34
CA SER A 586 -3.21 -17.01 -50.71
C SER A 586 -3.17 -16.84 -49.19
N TYR A 587 -3.15 -17.96 -48.46
CA TYR A 587 -2.95 -18.00 -47.01
C TYR A 587 -1.54 -18.50 -46.71
N TYR A 588 -0.84 -17.78 -45.83
CA TYR A 588 0.44 -18.14 -45.26
C TYR A 588 0.32 -18.30 -43.75
N ASP A 589 1.17 -19.12 -43.14
CA ASP A 589 1.32 -19.12 -41.68
C ASP A 589 2.17 -17.92 -41.22
N LEU A 590 2.26 -17.69 -39.91
CA LEU A 590 3.06 -16.60 -39.32
C LEU A 590 4.58 -16.78 -39.50
N LYS A 591 5.03 -17.90 -40.06
CA LYS A 591 6.45 -18.17 -40.39
C LYS A 591 6.73 -17.97 -41.89
N GLY A 592 5.72 -17.61 -42.68
CA GLY A 592 5.85 -17.38 -44.13
C GLY A 592 5.72 -18.64 -44.98
N ASN A 593 5.25 -19.77 -44.43
CA ASN A 593 4.97 -20.98 -45.20
C ASN A 593 3.59 -20.89 -45.86
N LEU A 594 3.50 -21.29 -47.13
CA LEU A 594 2.23 -21.31 -47.86
C LEU A 594 1.30 -22.39 -47.30
N ILE A 595 0.15 -21.99 -46.77
CA ILE A 595 -0.92 -22.89 -46.31
C ILE A 595 -1.80 -23.28 -47.51
N ARG A 596 -2.27 -22.30 -48.28
CA ARG A 596 -3.19 -22.53 -49.40
C ARG A 596 -3.13 -21.39 -50.42
N LYS A 597 -3.20 -21.73 -51.71
CA LYS A 597 -3.22 -20.78 -52.83
C LYS A 597 -4.57 -20.82 -53.56
N ASN A 598 -4.88 -19.79 -54.33
CA ASN A 598 -6.10 -19.65 -55.13
C ASN A 598 -7.37 -19.62 -54.28
N ILE A 599 -7.35 -18.84 -53.19
CA ILE A 599 -8.54 -18.60 -52.38
C ILE A 599 -9.54 -17.81 -53.20
N SER A 600 -10.80 -18.24 -53.22
CA SER A 600 -11.84 -17.52 -53.95
C SER A 600 -12.12 -16.17 -53.30
N ILE A 601 -12.41 -15.15 -54.11
CA ILE A 601 -12.80 -13.83 -53.58
C ILE A 601 -14.07 -13.91 -52.72
N LYS A 602 -14.98 -14.85 -53.02
CA LYS A 602 -16.19 -15.10 -52.23
C LYS A 602 -15.82 -15.49 -50.79
N GLU A 603 -14.88 -16.42 -50.63
CA GLU A 603 -14.43 -16.85 -49.31
C GLU A 603 -13.68 -15.74 -48.55
N ILE A 604 -12.88 -14.94 -49.26
CA ILE A 604 -12.21 -13.77 -48.66
C ILE A 604 -13.24 -12.76 -48.14
N MET A 605 -14.29 -12.49 -48.91
CA MET A 605 -15.36 -11.56 -48.50
C MET A 605 -16.25 -12.13 -47.40
N GLU A 606 -16.49 -13.45 -47.39
CA GLU A 606 -17.22 -14.12 -46.30
C GLU A 606 -16.46 -14.04 -44.97
N ASN A 607 -15.14 -14.23 -44.99
CA ASN A 607 -14.31 -14.22 -43.77
C ASN A 607 -13.87 -12.81 -43.34
N TYR A 608 -13.60 -11.93 -44.29
CA TYR A 608 -12.95 -10.63 -44.03
C TYR A 608 -13.69 -9.43 -44.61
N GLY A 609 -14.91 -9.60 -45.14
CA GLY A 609 -15.69 -8.52 -45.78
C GLY A 609 -15.85 -7.28 -44.90
N ASN A 610 -16.00 -7.46 -43.59
CA ASN A 610 -16.08 -6.35 -42.63
C ASN A 610 -14.78 -5.52 -42.57
N ARG A 611 -13.60 -6.16 -42.71
CA ARG A 611 -12.31 -5.45 -42.72
C ARG A 611 -12.16 -4.59 -43.98
N PHE A 612 -12.69 -5.03 -45.13
CA PHE A 612 -12.72 -4.19 -46.35
C PHE A 612 -13.68 -3.00 -46.22
N ALA A 613 -14.76 -3.13 -45.45
CA ALA A 613 -15.73 -2.06 -45.23
C ALA A 613 -15.21 -0.96 -44.28
N TRP A 614 -14.31 -1.31 -43.35
CA TRP A 614 -13.68 -0.38 -42.41
C TRP A 614 -12.52 0.41 -43.02
N GLY A 615 -12.02 -0.02 -44.19
CA GLY A 615 -10.85 0.57 -44.84
C GLY A 615 -9.53 0.07 -44.24
N GLU A 616 -8.40 0.51 -44.79
CA GLU A 616 -7.11 0.25 -44.16
C GLU A 616 -7.09 0.90 -42.77
N PRO A 617 -6.64 0.19 -41.72
CA PRO A 617 -6.26 0.84 -40.46
C PRO A 617 -5.22 1.90 -40.80
N SER A 618 -5.60 3.17 -40.70
CA SER A 618 -4.69 4.26 -41.04
C SER A 618 -4.01 4.73 -39.77
N ASN A 619 -2.70 4.47 -39.71
CA ASN A 619 -1.80 5.10 -38.75
C ASN A 619 -1.67 6.61 -38.97
N GLU A 620 -2.40 7.15 -39.95
CA GLU A 620 -2.51 8.56 -40.28
C GLU A 620 -3.56 9.31 -39.46
N LYS A 621 -4.56 8.62 -38.89
CA LYS A 621 -5.64 9.27 -38.14
C LYS A 621 -5.83 8.81 -36.71
N ASP A 622 -5.47 7.57 -36.35
CA ASP A 622 -5.71 7.05 -35.00
C ASP A 622 -4.49 6.42 -34.28
N ASP A 623 -3.33 6.19 -34.92
CA ASP A 623 -2.35 5.27 -34.32
C ASP A 623 -1.18 5.91 -33.53
N PHE A 624 -0.96 5.30 -32.36
CA PHE A 624 0.23 5.29 -31.48
C PHE A 624 0.37 6.32 -30.36
N ASP A 625 -0.65 7.13 -30.05
CA ASP A 625 -0.46 8.28 -29.12
C ASP A 625 0.76 9.14 -29.55
N ILE A 626 1.03 9.22 -30.86
CA ILE A 626 1.94 10.22 -31.40
C ILE A 626 1.20 11.54 -31.26
N HIS A 627 1.38 12.22 -30.12
CA HIS A 627 0.76 13.49 -29.85
C HIS A 627 1.16 14.49 -30.94
N GLN A 628 0.27 14.70 -31.92
CA GLN A 628 0.38 15.86 -32.78
C GLN A 628 0.28 17.09 -31.88
N ALA A 629 1.37 17.85 -31.82
CA ALA A 629 1.41 19.15 -31.17
C ALA A 629 0.45 20.11 -31.90
N ASN A 630 -0.85 19.98 -31.64
CA ASN A 630 -1.80 21.02 -31.98
C ASN A 630 -1.61 22.15 -30.96
N LYS A 631 -1.34 23.35 -31.49
CA LYS A 631 -0.99 24.63 -30.83
C LYS A 631 -1.92 25.13 -29.70
N ASN A 632 -2.87 24.33 -29.21
CA ASN A 632 -3.94 24.76 -28.30
C ASN A 632 -3.97 24.02 -26.95
N TYR A 633 -2.90 23.31 -26.56
CA TYR A 633 -2.78 22.72 -25.22
C TYR A 633 -1.71 23.39 -24.38
#